data_AF-A0A455TZU5-F1
#
_entry.id   AF-A0A455TZU5-F1
#
_cell.length_a   1.000
_cell.length_b   1.000
_cell.length_c   1.000
_cell.angle_alpha   90.00
_cell.angle_beta   90.00
_cell.angle_gamma   90.00
#
_symmetry.space_group_name_H-M   'P 1'
#
loop_
_entity.id
_entity.type
_entity.pdbx_description
1 polymer ?
#
loop_
_entity_poly.entity_id
_entity_poly.type
_entity_poly.pdbx_seq_one_letter_code
_entity_poly.pdbx_strand_id
1 'polypeptide(L)' 'MNNGNLRVRGEKQIAINQGTEFIRFSGVVNPRTVTAQNTVPSTEVADARIEYVGDGYINEAQHMGWLQRFFLNVSPF' A
#
# COMPACT_ATOMS: atom_id res chain seq x y z
N MET A 1 28.12 -1.34 -22.16
CA MET A 1 27.40 -2.58 -22.50
C MET A 1 26.30 -2.76 -21.47
N ASN A 2 25.03 -2.81 -21.88
CA ASN A 2 23.93 -3.06 -20.94
C ASN A 2 23.93 -4.56 -20.59
N ASN A 3 23.70 -4.92 -19.33
CA ASN A 3 23.78 -6.31 -18.85
C ASN A 3 22.64 -7.22 -19.37
N GLY A 4 21.72 -6.67 -20.18
CA GLY A 4 20.60 -7.41 -20.77
C GLY A 4 19.48 -7.73 -19.79
N ASN A 5 19.57 -7.30 -18.53
CA ASN A 5 18.53 -7.50 -17.55
C ASN A 5 17.38 -6.51 -17.73
N LEU A 6 16.19 -6.89 -17.26
CA LEU A 6 14.98 -6.07 -17.33
C LEU A 6 14.71 -5.44 -15.96
N ARG A 7 14.37 -4.16 -15.94
CA ARG A 7 13.83 -3.52 -14.74
C ARG A 7 12.32 -3.64 -14.75
N VAL A 8 11.76 -4.29 -13.74
CA VAL A 8 10.32 -4.53 -13.61
C VAL A 8 9.73 -3.69 -12.49
N ARG A 9 8.47 -3.29 -12.67
CA ARG A 9 7.71 -2.48 -11.72
C ARG A 9 6.23 -2.71 -11.93
N GLY A 10 5.49 -2.82 -10.84
CA GLY A 10 4.05 -3.03 -10.84
C GLY A 10 3.42 -2.45 -9.59
N GLU A 11 2.14 -2.11 -9.69
CA GLU A 11 1.33 -1.62 -8.58
C GLU A 11 0.01 -2.38 -8.58
N LYS A 12 -0.40 -2.84 -7.40
CA LYS A 12 -1.73 -3.39 -7.16
C LYS A 12 -2.47 -2.42 -6.25
N GLN A 13 -3.48 -1.76 -6.80
CA GLN A 13 -4.42 -0.94 -6.06
C GLN A 13 -5.57 -1.82 -5.55
N ILE A 14 -5.93 -1.66 -4.27
CA ILE A 14 -7.03 -2.38 -3.63
C ILE A 14 -7.89 -1.35 -2.89
N ALA A 15 -9.17 -1.28 -3.24
CA ALA A 15 -10.14 -0.50 -2.46
C ALA A 15 -10.67 -1.37 -1.33
N ILE A 16 -10.53 -0.93 -0.07
CA ILE A 16 -11.02 -1.66 1.11
C ILE A 16 -11.84 -0.70 1.96
N ASN A 17 -13.14 -1.03 2.17
CA ASN A 17 -14.11 -0.30 2.98
C ASN A 17 -14.11 1.23 2.77
N GLN A 18 -13.18 1.91 3.44
CA GLN A 18 -13.09 3.34 3.64
C GLN A 18 -11.77 3.91 3.13
N GLY A 19 -10.99 3.21 2.29
CA GLY A 19 -9.70 3.71 1.81
C GLY A 19 -9.16 2.97 0.60
N THR A 20 -8.04 3.48 0.07
CA THR A 20 -7.30 2.84 -1.02
C THR A 20 -5.93 2.40 -0.54
N GLU A 21 -5.60 1.15 -0.76
CA GLU A 21 -4.30 0.58 -0.49
C GLU A 21 -3.55 0.31 -1.79
N PHE A 22 -2.24 0.52 -1.78
CA PHE A 22 -1.33 0.27 -2.89
C PHE A 22 -0.23 -0.69 -2.43
N ILE A 23 -0.06 -1.79 -3.17
CA ILE A 23 1.11 -2.66 -3.06
C ILE A 23 1.96 -2.40 -4.29
N ARG A 24 3.14 -1.80 -4.10
CA ARG A 24 4.10 -1.55 -5.18
C ARG A 24 5.22 -2.57 -5.11
N PHE A 25 5.59 -3.09 -6.27
CA PHE A 25 6.70 -4.01 -6.44
C PHE A 25 7.66 -3.44 -7.47
N SER A 26 8.96 -3.57 -7.23
CA SER A 26 9.99 -3.30 -8.23
C SER A 26 11.19 -4.21 -8.06
N GLY A 27 11.99 -4.36 -9.12
CA GLY A 27 13.23 -5.13 -9.08
C GLY A 27 13.88 -5.25 -10.45
N VAL A 28 14.90 -6.10 -10.53
CA VAL A 28 15.62 -6.44 -11.74
C VAL A 28 15.52 -7.95 -11.98
N VAL A 29 15.15 -8.34 -13.19
CA VAL A 29 15.01 -9.75 -13.60
C VAL A 29 15.89 -10.07 -14.79
N ASN A 30 16.39 -11.30 -14.84
CA ASN A 30 17.03 -11.83 -16.03
C ASN A 30 15.93 -12.26 -17.02
N PRO A 31 15.90 -11.79 -18.27
CA PRO A 31 14.86 -12.19 -19.23
C PRO A 31 14.74 -13.71 -19.41
N ARG A 32 15.81 -14.48 -19.16
CA ARG A 32 15.82 -15.95 -19.26
C ARG A 32 15.02 -16.65 -18.17
N THR A 33 14.72 -15.97 -17.06
CA THR A 33 13.93 -16.53 -15.96
C THR A 33 12.43 -16.28 -16.11
N VAL A 34 12.02 -15.50 -17.12
CA VAL A 34 10.61 -15.29 -17.46
C VAL A 34 10.07 -16.54 -18.13
N THR A 35 9.08 -17.18 -17.48
CA THR A 35 8.42 -18.37 -18.03
C THR A 35 7.48 -18.00 -19.19
N ALA A 36 7.01 -19.02 -19.92
CA ALA A 36 5.99 -18.82 -20.96
C ALA A 36 4.65 -18.28 -20.40
N GLN A 37 4.45 -18.33 -19.08
CA GLN A 37 3.29 -17.78 -18.39
C GLN A 37 3.51 -16.32 -17.93
N ASN A 38 4.61 -15.68 -18.36
CA ASN A 38 5.02 -14.34 -17.91
C ASN A 38 5.21 -14.25 -16.39
N THR A 39 5.73 -15.31 -15.78
CA THR A 39 6.03 -15.36 -14.35
C THR A 39 7.54 -15.46 -14.10
N VAL A 40 7.99 -14.94 -12.96
CA VAL A 40 9.38 -15.05 -12.47
C VAL A 40 9.30 -15.42 -10.99
N PRO A 41 10.03 -16.44 -10.50
CA PRO A 41 10.13 -16.72 -9.07
C PRO A 41 10.69 -15.52 -8.31
N SER A 42 10.11 -15.18 -7.15
CA SER A 42 10.55 -14.01 -6.36
C SER A 42 12.01 -14.12 -5.91
N THR A 43 12.52 -15.34 -5.72
CA THR A 43 13.92 -15.64 -5.40
C THR A 43 14.90 -15.29 -6.52
N GLU A 44 14.42 -15.12 -7.75
CA GLU A 44 15.23 -14.77 -8.92
C GLU A 44 15.14 -13.28 -9.29
N VAL A 45 14.51 -12.47 -8.43
CA VAL A 45 14.44 -11.01 -8.59
C VAL A 45 15.54 -10.34 -7.78
N ALA A 46 16.48 -9.71 -8.45
CA ALA A 46 17.52 -8.91 -7.81
C ALA A 46 16.97 -7.53 -7.40
N ASP A 47 17.51 -6.96 -6.32
CA ASP A 47 17.11 -5.67 -5.76
C ASP A 47 15.59 -5.53 -5.59
N ALA A 48 14.92 -6.63 -5.22
CA ALA A 48 13.48 -6.66 -5.06
C ALA A 48 13.06 -5.71 -3.92
N ARG A 49 12.11 -4.81 -4.23
CA ARG A 49 11.51 -3.89 -3.27
C ARG A 49 10.00 -4.02 -3.30
N ILE A 50 9.43 -4.09 -2.10
CA ILE A 50 7.98 -4.09 -1.87
C ILE A 50 7.66 -2.91 -0.98
N GLU A 51 6.69 -2.10 -1.40
CA GLU A 51 6.15 -1.00 -0.62
C GLU A 51 4.65 -1.22 -0.45
N TYR A 52 4.19 -1.08 0.78
CA TYR A 52 2.78 -1.07 1.13
C TYR A 52 2.41 0.35 1.57
N VAL A 53 1.47 0.95 0.86
CA VAL A 53 1.00 2.33 1.11
C VAL A 53 -0.52 2.29 1.27
N GLY A 54 -1.00 2.58 2.47
CA GLY A 54 -2.43 2.77 2.73
C GLY A 54 -2.76 4.25 2.82
N ASP A 55 -3.82 4.67 2.12
CA ASP A 55 -4.58 5.86 2.48
C ASP A 55 -5.45 5.49 3.69
N GLY A 56 -4.85 5.60 4.88
CA GLY A 56 -5.58 5.48 6.12
C GLY A 56 -6.24 6.81 6.47
N TYR A 57 -7.54 6.79 6.74
CA TYR A 57 -8.13 7.83 7.58
C TYR A 57 -7.49 7.75 8.96
N ILE A 58 -6.74 8.78 9.36
CA ILE A 58 -6.78 9.21 10.76
C ILE A 58 -8.26 9.58 10.96
N ASN A 59 -9.05 8.66 11.52
CA ASN A 59 -10.38 9.00 11.97
C ASN A 59 -10.16 9.97 13.15
N GLU A 60 -10.09 11.25 12.85
CA GLU A 60 -10.20 12.33 13.81
C GLU A 60 -11.64 12.32 14.34
N ALA A 61 -11.98 11.29 15.10
CA ALA A 61 -13.05 11.34 16.08
C ALA A 61 -12.60 12.25 17.25
N GLN A 62 -12.13 13.46 16.96
CA GLN A 62 -11.86 14.52 17.93
C GLN A 62 -12.98 15.54 18.01
N HIS A 63 -14.08 15.33 17.29
CA HIS A 63 -15.28 16.10 17.52
C HIS A 63 -16.00 15.52 18.73
N MET A 64 -15.81 16.17 19.89
CA MET A 64 -16.62 15.98 21.09
C MET A 64 -18.08 15.75 20.69
N GLY A 65 -18.57 14.54 20.95
CA GLY A 65 -19.88 14.10 20.50
C GLY A 65 -20.97 15.02 21.03
N TRP A 66 -22.09 15.13 20.31
CA TRP A 66 -23.23 15.95 20.74
C TRP A 66 -23.68 15.62 22.17
N LEU A 67 -23.56 14.36 22.59
CA LEU A 67 -23.86 13.91 23.97
C LEU A 67 -22.88 14.48 25.00
N GLN A 68 -21.57 14.50 24.72
CA GLN A 68 -20.57 15.12 25.58
C GLN A 68 -20.77 16.64 25.71
N ARG A 69 -21.16 17.32 24.61
CA ARG A 69 -21.54 18.74 24.63
C ARG A 69 -22.80 19.01 25.45
N PHE A 70 -23.75 18.07 25.43
CA PHE A 70 -24.98 18.14 26.22
C PHE A 70 -24.69 18.03 27.72
N PHE A 71 -23.87 17.06 28.14
CA PHE A 71 -23.49 16.93 29.55
C PHE A 71 -22.72 18.14 30.08
N LEU A 72 -21.78 18.70 29.30
CA LEU A 72 -21.06 19.93 29.67
C LEU A 72 -21.95 21.18 29.75
N ASN A 73 -23.03 21.25 28.97
CA ASN A 73 -23.99 22.37 29.05
C ASN A 73 -24.96 22.22 30.23
N VAL A 74 -25.25 20.99 30.68
CA VAL A 74 -26.30 20.72 31.67
C VAL A 74 -25.75 20.58 33.10
N SER A 75 -24.45 20.33 33.30
CA SER A 75 -23.83 20.31 34.64
C SER A 75 -22.79 21.40 34.85
N PRO A 76 -23.10 22.50 35.54
CA PRO A 76 -22.13 23.48 36.02
C PRO A 76 -21.79 23.20 37.48
N PHE A 77 -21.08 22.11 37.80
CA PHE A 77 -20.49 21.87 39.13
C PHE A 77 -19.19 21.07 39.00
#